data_AF-A0A9P7TTU7-F1
#
_entry.id   AF-A0A9P7TTU7-F1
#
_cell.length_a   1.000
_cell.length_b   1.000
_cell.length_c   1.000
_cell.angle_alpha   90.00
_cell.angle_beta   90.00
_cell.angle_gamma   90.00
#
_symmetry.space_group_name_H-M   'P 1'
#
loop_
_entity.id
_entity.type
_entity.pdbx_description
1 polymer ?
#
loop_
_entity_poly.entity_id
_entity_poly.type
_entity_poly.pdbx_seq_one_letter_code
_entity_poly.pdbx_strand_id
1 'polypeptide(L)'
;MLEKLRTNEAPIKTEVAVYMNFLEKHYHRKECSVYMNTLIDRLYSAFFNTRLDDCEGVEDYGLKLEKSRSDLMALDESLCIPEPMLVARFLNGLRHNPSFGTFVTSFGISKSLVAITNANGDITMPGVTFQETLLAAIDAELRLKLNASTASQPRRAICSVFCHHCRAPGHKTDDCFVKYPEKRRSHKRRRGHGGDA
;
A
#
# COMPACT_ATOMS: atom_id res chain seq x y z
N MET A 1 -6.05 21.78 54.49
CA MET A 1 -5.81 22.02 53.06
C MET A 1 -5.80 20.66 52.36
N LEU A 2 -6.71 20.50 51.38
CA LEU A 2 -6.74 19.47 50.32
C LEU A 2 -7.07 18.02 50.73
N GLU A 3 -8.37 17.81 50.96
CA GLU A 3 -9.03 16.52 50.89
C GLU A 3 -9.06 16.05 49.42
N LYS A 4 -8.45 14.90 49.14
CA LYS A 4 -8.32 14.34 47.79
C LYS A 4 -9.69 13.83 47.32
N LEU A 5 -10.30 14.57 46.40
CA LEU A 5 -11.38 14.09 45.53
C LEU A 5 -10.88 12.88 44.74
N ARG A 6 -11.16 11.67 45.25
CA ARG A 6 -11.06 10.44 44.47
C ARG A 6 -12.17 10.48 43.42
N THR A 7 -11.75 10.58 42.17
CA THR A 7 -12.57 10.57 40.97
C THR A 7 -13.36 9.27 40.85
N ASN A 8 -14.69 9.39 40.87
CA ASN A 8 -15.67 8.34 40.62
C ASN A 8 -15.73 7.97 39.11
N GLU A 9 -14.62 7.56 38.50
CA GLU A 9 -14.59 7.21 37.07
C GLU A 9 -15.00 5.76 36.77
N ALA A 10 -14.94 4.88 37.77
CA ALA A 10 -15.27 3.45 37.62
C ALA A 10 -16.78 3.11 37.56
N PRO A 11 -17.68 3.75 38.35
CA PRO A 11 -19.11 3.38 38.37
C PRO A 11 -19.86 3.86 37.12
N ILE A 12 -19.46 5.00 36.57
CA ILE A 12 -20.14 5.65 35.44
C ILE A 12 -19.94 4.83 34.16
N LYS A 13 -18.74 4.26 33.95
CA LYS A 13 -18.45 3.41 32.79
C LYS A 13 -19.28 2.12 32.80
N THR A 14 -19.59 1.59 33.98
CA THR A 14 -20.42 0.39 34.14
C THR A 14 -21.88 0.69 33.86
N GLU A 15 -22.41 1.83 34.33
CA GLU A 15 -23.79 2.24 34.03
C GLU A 15 -24.00 2.56 32.55
N VAL A 16 -23.07 3.26 31.89
CA VAL A 16 -23.16 3.54 30.44
C VAL A 16 -23.16 2.25 29.64
N ALA A 17 -22.30 1.27 29.99
CA ALA A 17 -22.27 -0.02 29.31
C ALA A 17 -23.58 -0.82 29.51
N VAL A 18 -24.17 -0.76 30.72
CA VAL A 18 -25.47 -1.39 31.00
C VAL A 18 -26.60 -0.73 30.21
N TYR A 19 -26.60 0.61 30.15
CA TYR A 19 -27.61 1.37 29.41
C TYR A 19 -27.50 1.15 27.90
N MET A 20 -26.28 1.13 27.35
CA MET A 20 -26.03 0.79 25.94
C MET A 20 -26.48 -0.64 25.63
N ASN A 21 -26.15 -1.64 26.47
CA ASN A 21 -26.64 -3.00 26.30
C ASN A 21 -28.18 -3.08 26.34
N PHE A 22 -28.83 -2.30 27.21
CA PHE A 22 -30.28 -2.23 27.29
C PHE A 22 -30.88 -1.64 26.01
N LEU A 23 -30.30 -0.56 25.49
CA LEU A 23 -30.70 0.05 24.23
C LEU A 23 -30.48 -0.88 23.04
N GLU A 24 -29.33 -1.56 22.97
CA GLU A 24 -29.06 -2.58 21.96
C GLU A 24 -30.10 -3.70 22.05
N LYS A 25 -30.37 -4.23 23.23
CA LYS A 25 -31.33 -5.32 23.41
C LYS A 25 -32.78 -4.94 23.05
N HIS A 26 -33.18 -3.70 23.32
CA HIS A 26 -34.56 -3.24 23.08
C HIS A 26 -34.78 -2.61 21.70
N TYR A 27 -33.77 -2.00 21.10
CA TYR A 27 -33.88 -1.28 19.82
C TYR A 27 -33.09 -1.93 18.66
N HIS A 28 -32.22 -2.93 18.90
CA HIS A 28 -31.56 -3.73 17.84
C HIS A 28 -32.28 -5.04 17.52
N ARG A 29 -33.57 -5.16 17.85
CA ARG A 29 -34.35 -6.31 17.38
C ARG A 29 -34.31 -6.28 15.85
N LYS A 30 -33.81 -7.34 15.21
CA LYS A 30 -33.77 -7.54 13.74
C LYS A 30 -35.11 -7.26 13.02
N GLU A 31 -36.18 -7.09 13.78
CA GLU A 31 -37.54 -6.72 13.36
C GLU A 31 -37.70 -5.23 12.97
N CYS A 32 -36.78 -4.33 13.34
CA CYS A 32 -36.84 -2.93 12.93
C CYS A 32 -36.20 -2.72 11.55
N SER A 33 -37.03 -2.66 10.50
CA SER A 33 -36.57 -2.48 9.11
C SER A 33 -35.72 -1.23 8.91
N VAL A 34 -36.04 -0.13 9.59
CA VAL A 34 -35.28 1.13 9.50
C VAL A 34 -33.85 0.94 10.01
N TYR A 35 -33.68 0.31 11.17
CA TYR A 35 -32.36 0.03 11.73
C TYR A 35 -31.55 -0.88 10.81
N MET A 36 -32.15 -1.98 10.35
CA MET A 36 -31.49 -2.93 9.44
C MET A 36 -31.05 -2.27 8.13
N ASN A 37 -31.90 -1.42 7.53
CA ASN A 37 -31.54 -0.68 6.32
C ASN A 37 -30.37 0.28 6.57
N THR A 38 -30.40 1.06 7.66
CA THR A 38 -29.27 1.97 7.97
C THR A 38 -27.96 1.24 8.24
N LEU A 39 -28.03 0.05 8.83
CA LEU A 39 -26.87 -0.79 9.08
C LEU A 39 -26.31 -1.37 7.77
N ILE A 40 -27.18 -1.88 6.89
CA ILE A 40 -26.81 -2.34 5.54
C ILE A 40 -26.14 -1.20 4.77
N ASP A 41 -26.75 -0.01 4.73
CA ASP A 41 -26.19 1.15 4.03
C ASP A 41 -24.81 1.53 4.54
N ARG A 42 -24.61 1.50 5.87
CA ARG A 42 -23.31 1.80 6.49
C ARG A 42 -22.26 0.77 6.11
N LEU A 43 -22.58 -0.52 6.19
CA LEU A 43 -21.64 -1.61 5.87
C LEU A 43 -21.34 -1.67 4.37
N TYR A 44 -22.36 -1.44 3.54
CA TYR A 44 -22.21 -1.34 2.09
C TYR A 44 -21.32 -0.15 1.71
N SER A 45 -21.55 1.02 2.31
CA SER A 45 -20.68 2.18 2.14
C SER A 45 -19.26 1.89 2.60
N ALA A 46 -19.06 1.21 3.74
CA ALA A 46 -17.73 0.79 4.18
C ALA A 46 -17.04 -0.09 3.12
N PHE A 47 -17.74 -1.04 2.52
CA PHE A 47 -17.15 -1.89 1.48
C PHE A 47 -16.83 -1.15 0.16
N PHE A 48 -17.77 -0.33 -0.33
CA PHE A 48 -17.64 0.32 -1.65
C PHE A 48 -16.88 1.64 -1.62
N ASN A 49 -16.78 2.31 -0.48
CA ASN A 49 -16.15 3.63 -0.36
C ASN A 49 -14.83 3.63 0.41
N THR A 50 -14.42 2.52 1.06
CA THR A 50 -13.07 2.46 1.65
C THR A 50 -12.03 2.64 0.55
N ARG A 51 -11.12 3.61 0.71
CA ARG A 51 -10.02 3.86 -0.23
C ARG A 51 -8.69 3.43 0.40
N LEU A 52 -7.73 3.10 -0.45
CA LEU A 52 -6.37 2.82 0.00
C LEU A 52 -5.77 4.03 0.75
N ASP A 53 -6.11 5.25 0.33
CA ASP A 53 -5.63 6.49 0.94
C ASP A 53 -6.11 6.69 2.39
N ASP A 54 -7.20 6.03 2.78
CA ASP A 54 -7.76 6.06 4.15
C ASP A 54 -7.16 4.95 5.05
N CYS A 55 -6.15 4.23 4.55
CA CYS A 55 -5.55 3.07 5.20
C CYS A 55 -4.04 3.26 5.40
N GLU A 56 -3.48 2.56 6.38
CA GLU A 56 -2.02 2.64 6.67
C GLU A 56 -1.16 1.96 5.58
N GLY A 57 -1.78 1.11 4.77
CA GLY A 57 -1.15 0.42 3.65
C GLY A 57 -2.07 -0.60 3.02
N VAL A 58 -1.53 -1.39 2.10
CA VAL A 58 -2.27 -2.42 1.35
C VAL A 58 -2.88 -3.48 2.26
N GLU A 59 -2.19 -3.87 3.33
CA GLU A 59 -2.67 -4.88 4.28
C GLU A 59 -3.92 -4.41 5.04
N ASP A 60 -3.86 -3.22 5.66
CA ASP A 60 -4.99 -2.60 6.36
C ASP A 60 -6.19 -2.39 5.43
N TYR A 61 -5.94 -1.96 4.19
CA TYR A 61 -6.98 -1.84 3.17
C TYR A 61 -7.67 -3.18 2.88
N GLY A 62 -6.89 -4.25 2.72
CA GLY A 62 -7.42 -5.60 2.51
C GLY A 62 -8.27 -6.08 3.70
N LEU A 63 -7.77 -5.91 4.92
CA LEU A 63 -8.46 -6.32 6.15
C LEU A 63 -9.78 -5.56 6.35
N LYS A 64 -9.83 -4.26 6.06
CA LYS A 64 -11.07 -3.47 6.13
C LYS A 64 -12.14 -3.94 5.16
N LEU A 65 -11.76 -4.31 3.93
CA LEU A 65 -12.69 -4.86 2.94
C LEU A 65 -13.20 -6.24 3.34
N GLU A 66 -12.31 -7.13 3.79
CA GLU A 66 -12.68 -8.47 4.24
C GLU A 66 -13.63 -8.40 5.44
N LYS A 67 -13.30 -7.56 6.43
CA LYS A 67 -14.16 -7.31 7.58
C LYS A 67 -15.54 -6.81 7.15
N SER A 68 -15.62 -5.83 6.26
CA SER A 68 -16.89 -5.28 5.79
C SER A 68 -17.74 -6.35 5.07
N ARG A 69 -17.10 -7.23 4.30
CA ARG A 69 -17.77 -8.39 3.67
C ARG A 69 -18.29 -9.38 4.72
N SER A 70 -17.47 -9.72 5.71
CA SER A 70 -17.88 -10.63 6.79
C SER A 70 -19.02 -10.06 7.62
N ASP A 71 -18.99 -8.75 7.92
CA ASP A 71 -20.05 -8.06 8.67
C ASP A 71 -21.37 -8.04 7.89
N LEU A 72 -21.34 -7.83 6.57
CA LEU A 72 -22.53 -7.93 5.70
C LEU A 72 -23.12 -9.34 5.70
N MET A 73 -22.28 -10.36 5.51
CA MET A 73 -22.71 -11.75 5.49
C MET A 73 -23.23 -12.23 6.85
N ALA A 74 -22.67 -11.72 7.95
CA ALA A 74 -23.14 -12.00 9.31
C ALA A 74 -24.50 -11.36 9.60
N LEU A 75 -24.85 -10.28 8.91
CA LEU A 75 -26.15 -9.64 9.03
C LEU A 75 -27.25 -10.49 8.39
N ASP A 76 -27.02 -10.91 7.14
CA ASP A 76 -27.90 -11.78 6.37
C ASP A 76 -27.11 -12.52 5.26
N GLU A 77 -27.42 -13.80 5.04
CA GLU A 77 -26.73 -14.63 4.05
C GLU A 77 -26.95 -14.13 2.61
N SER A 78 -28.06 -13.46 2.32
CA SER A 78 -28.33 -12.87 1.00
C SER A 78 -27.39 -11.71 0.65
N LEU A 79 -26.72 -11.12 1.64
CA LEU A 79 -25.73 -10.06 1.47
C LEU A 79 -24.32 -10.62 1.20
N CYS A 80 -24.21 -11.91 0.87
CA CYS A 80 -22.95 -12.53 0.50
C CYS A 80 -22.32 -11.83 -0.71
N ILE A 81 -21.13 -11.28 -0.50
CA ILE A 81 -20.28 -10.79 -1.59
C ILE A 81 -19.39 -11.96 -2.05
N PRO A 82 -19.47 -12.38 -3.32
CA PRO A 82 -18.62 -13.43 -3.85
C PRO A 82 -17.15 -13.03 -3.82
N GLU A 83 -16.26 -14.00 -3.62
CA GLU A 83 -14.81 -13.75 -3.56
C GLU A 83 -14.25 -13.05 -4.83
N PRO A 84 -14.63 -13.41 -6.06
CA PRO A 84 -14.19 -12.68 -7.25
C PRO A 84 -14.54 -11.18 -7.22
N MET A 85 -15.68 -10.82 -6.58
CA MET A 85 -16.08 -9.43 -6.43
C MET A 85 -15.25 -8.70 -5.37
N LEU A 86 -14.90 -9.38 -4.28
CA LEU A 86 -13.96 -8.86 -3.28
C LEU A 86 -12.58 -8.58 -3.92
N VAL A 87 -12.06 -9.54 -4.69
CA VAL A 87 -10.79 -9.37 -5.42
C VAL A 87 -10.88 -8.23 -6.42
N ALA A 88 -11.93 -8.16 -7.22
CA ALA A 88 -12.14 -7.09 -8.18
C ALA A 88 -12.21 -5.71 -7.50
N ARG A 89 -12.93 -5.61 -6.37
CA ARG A 89 -13.04 -4.39 -5.56
C ARG A 89 -11.68 -3.96 -5.02
N PHE A 90 -10.91 -4.90 -4.46
CA PHE A 90 -9.58 -4.66 -3.93
C PHE A 90 -8.64 -4.12 -5.03
N LEU A 91 -8.55 -4.80 -6.17
CA LEU A 91 -7.72 -4.39 -7.31
C LEU A 91 -8.14 -3.03 -7.88
N ASN A 92 -9.43 -2.72 -7.90
CA ASN A 92 -9.93 -1.40 -8.31
C ASN A 92 -9.46 -0.29 -7.35
N GLY A 93 -9.52 -0.54 -6.04
CA GLY A 93 -8.94 0.37 -5.04
C GLY A 93 -7.46 0.67 -5.26
N LEU A 94 -6.67 -0.37 -5.56
CA LEU A 94 -5.23 -0.21 -5.87
C LEU A 94 -4.99 0.58 -7.16
N ARG A 95 -5.86 0.44 -8.17
CA ARG A 95 -5.74 1.12 -9.47
C ARG A 95 -5.76 2.64 -9.36
N HIS A 96 -6.39 3.19 -8.32
CA HIS A 96 -6.39 4.65 -8.09
C HIS A 96 -5.02 5.21 -7.71
N ASN A 97 -4.11 4.37 -7.20
CA ASN A 97 -2.75 4.78 -6.89
C ASN A 97 -1.80 4.45 -8.06
N PRO A 98 -1.18 5.45 -8.72
CA PRO A 98 -0.33 5.24 -9.88
C PRO A 98 0.83 4.26 -9.64
N SER A 99 1.32 4.18 -8.40
CA SER A 99 2.43 3.29 -8.02
C SER A 99 2.10 1.81 -8.23
N PHE A 100 0.82 1.44 -8.14
CA PHE A 100 0.35 0.06 -8.32
C PHE A 100 -0.08 -0.25 -9.76
N GLY A 101 -0.02 0.70 -10.70
CA GLY A 101 -0.51 0.50 -12.07
C GLY A 101 0.14 -0.68 -12.80
N THR A 102 1.47 -0.82 -12.68
CA THR A 102 2.22 -1.94 -13.27
C THR A 102 1.83 -3.27 -12.62
N PHE A 103 1.70 -3.30 -11.29
CA PHE A 103 1.27 -4.47 -10.55
C PHE A 103 -0.12 -4.93 -11.02
N VAL A 104 -1.13 -4.05 -10.98
CA VAL A 104 -2.52 -4.38 -11.35
C VAL A 104 -2.60 -4.88 -12.80
N THR A 105 -1.84 -4.27 -13.72
CA THR A 105 -1.79 -4.71 -15.12
C THR A 105 -1.18 -6.10 -15.26
N SER A 106 -0.01 -6.33 -14.64
CA SER A 106 0.67 -7.62 -14.70
C SER A 106 -0.13 -8.74 -14.02
N PHE A 107 -0.82 -8.42 -12.92
CA PHE A 107 -1.68 -9.34 -12.20
C PHE A 107 -2.88 -9.75 -13.06
N GLY A 108 -3.56 -8.79 -13.69
CA GLY A 108 -4.71 -9.07 -14.56
C GLY A 108 -4.37 -9.86 -15.83
N ILE A 109 -3.11 -9.85 -16.29
CA ILE A 109 -2.64 -10.67 -17.41
C ILE A 109 -2.33 -12.10 -16.96
N SER A 110 -1.79 -12.26 -15.74
CA SER A 110 -1.27 -13.55 -15.25
C SER A 110 -2.24 -14.36 -14.41
N LYS A 111 -3.30 -13.73 -13.89
CA LYS A 111 -4.28 -14.33 -12.98
C LYS A 111 -5.69 -14.09 -13.49
N SER A 112 -6.58 -15.05 -13.25
CA SER A 112 -8.00 -14.90 -13.51
C SER A 112 -8.78 -14.75 -12.22
N LEU A 113 -9.83 -13.93 -12.23
CA LEU A 113 -10.75 -13.75 -11.11
C LEU A 113 -11.69 -14.95 -10.93
N VAL A 114 -11.94 -15.69 -12.00
CA VAL A 114 -12.80 -16.87 -12.02
C VAL A 114 -12.07 -18.04 -12.66
N ALA A 115 -12.43 -19.26 -12.31
CA ALA A 115 -11.85 -20.43 -12.95
C ALA A 115 -12.20 -20.44 -14.45
N ILE A 116 -11.20 -20.67 -15.29
CA ILE A 116 -11.36 -20.89 -16.73
C ILE A 116 -11.27 -22.38 -16.99
N THR A 117 -12.21 -22.91 -17.76
CA THR A 117 -12.27 -24.33 -18.13
C THR A 117 -12.00 -24.54 -19.62
N ASN A 118 -11.51 -25.72 -19.99
CA ASN A 118 -11.43 -26.15 -21.39
C ASN A 118 -12.81 -26.63 -21.90
N ALA A 119 -12.88 -27.00 -23.18
CA ALA A 119 -14.09 -27.55 -23.79
C ALA A 119 -14.58 -28.87 -23.14
N ASN A 120 -13.71 -29.56 -22.39
CA ASN A 120 -14.03 -30.81 -21.70
C ASN A 120 -14.51 -30.58 -20.25
N GLY A 121 -14.51 -29.33 -19.78
CA GLY A 121 -14.89 -28.97 -18.41
C GLY A 121 -13.75 -28.99 -17.39
N ASP A 122 -12.52 -29.32 -17.78
CA ASP A 122 -11.36 -29.29 -16.87
C ASP A 122 -10.87 -27.86 -16.66
N ILE A 123 -10.51 -27.53 -15.42
CA ILE A 123 -9.98 -26.21 -15.05
C ILE A 123 -8.58 -26.04 -15.65
N THR A 124 -8.44 -25.09 -16.58
CA THR A 124 -7.16 -24.72 -17.21
C THR A 124 -6.45 -23.60 -16.45
N MET A 125 -7.21 -22.74 -15.78
CA MET A 125 -6.66 -21.71 -14.90
C MET A 125 -7.59 -21.54 -13.69
N PRO A 126 -7.11 -21.77 -12.46
CA PRO A 126 -7.92 -21.57 -11.27
C PRO A 126 -8.23 -20.08 -11.08
N GLY A 127 -9.39 -19.80 -10.47
CA GLY A 127 -9.72 -18.47 -10.00
C GLY A 127 -8.81 -18.09 -8.82
N VAL A 128 -8.33 -16.86 -8.81
CA VAL A 128 -7.47 -16.37 -7.74
C VAL A 128 -8.28 -16.10 -6.47
N THR A 129 -7.68 -16.42 -5.34
CA THR A 129 -8.28 -16.14 -4.04
C THR A 129 -7.96 -14.72 -3.58
N PHE A 130 -8.73 -14.21 -2.61
CA PHE A 130 -8.47 -12.92 -1.98
C PHE A 130 -7.12 -12.92 -1.26
N GLN A 131 -6.82 -13.99 -0.53
CA GLN A 131 -5.57 -14.11 0.22
C GLN A 131 -4.34 -14.08 -0.70
N GLU A 132 -4.36 -14.82 -1.82
CA GLU A 132 -3.28 -14.78 -2.81
C GLU A 132 -3.10 -13.38 -3.40
N THR A 133 -4.21 -12.70 -3.70
CA THR A 133 -4.19 -11.34 -4.23
C THR A 133 -3.60 -10.34 -3.22
N LEU A 134 -4.01 -10.44 -1.95
CA LEU A 134 -3.54 -9.59 -0.87
C LEU A 134 -2.03 -9.76 -0.65
N LEU A 135 -1.55 -10.99 -0.55
CA LEU A 135 -0.13 -11.29 -0.38
C LEU A 135 0.71 -10.77 -1.55
N ALA A 136 0.24 -10.94 -2.79
CA ALA A 136 0.91 -10.41 -3.97
C ALA A 136 0.97 -8.87 -3.97
N ALA A 137 -0.08 -8.21 -3.50
CA ALA A 137 -0.13 -6.75 -3.41
C ALA A 137 0.76 -6.20 -2.28
N ILE A 138 0.85 -6.90 -1.14
CA ILE A 138 1.78 -6.58 -0.05
C ILE A 138 3.24 -6.68 -0.53
N ASP A 139 3.58 -7.75 -1.26
CA ASP A 139 4.91 -7.89 -1.87
C ASP A 139 5.20 -6.76 -2.86
N ALA A 140 4.21 -6.36 -3.68
CA ALA A 140 4.35 -5.22 -4.58
C ALA A 140 4.59 -3.90 -3.82
N GLU A 141 3.86 -3.64 -2.74
CA GLU A 141 4.06 -2.47 -1.88
C GLU A 141 5.47 -2.44 -1.29
N LEU A 142 5.96 -3.59 -0.80
CA LEU A 142 7.31 -3.72 -0.26
C LEU A 142 8.37 -3.40 -1.32
N ARG A 143 8.23 -3.94 -2.54
CA ARG A 143 9.14 -3.64 -3.66
C ARG A 143 9.12 -2.15 -4.02
N LEU A 144 7.95 -1.50 -4.01
CA LEU A 144 7.83 -0.07 -4.24
C LEU A 144 8.58 0.74 -3.17
N LYS A 145 8.42 0.38 -1.88
CA LYS A 145 9.12 1.01 -0.75
C LYS A 145 10.65 0.85 -0.86
N LEU A 146 11.12 -0.34 -1.24
CA LEU A 146 12.55 -0.61 -1.44
C LEU A 146 13.14 0.14 -2.65
N ASN A 147 12.41 0.20 -3.76
CA ASN A 147 12.83 0.94 -4.96
C ASN A 147 12.83 2.46 -4.73
N ALA A 148 11.88 2.99 -3.96
CA ALA A 148 11.88 4.39 -3.54
C ALA A 148 13.10 4.71 -2.66
N SER A 149 13.47 3.78 -1.77
CA SER A 149 14.65 3.91 -0.91
C SER A 149 15.96 3.89 -1.70
N THR A 150 16.07 3.06 -2.74
CA THR A 150 17.25 3.00 -3.61
C THR A 150 17.32 4.13 -4.64
N ALA A 151 16.19 4.73 -5.03
CA ALA A 151 16.14 5.90 -5.91
C ALA A 151 16.72 7.18 -5.27
N SER A 152 16.87 7.19 -3.93
CA SER A 152 17.55 8.27 -3.19
C SER A 152 19.08 8.25 -3.34
N GLN A 153 19.66 7.20 -3.92
CA GLN A 153 21.06 7.23 -4.30
C GLN A 153 21.19 8.14 -5.53
N PRO A 154 21.97 9.24 -5.46
CA PRO A 154 22.21 10.07 -6.62
C PRO A 154 22.83 9.16 -7.68
N ARG A 155 22.09 8.92 -8.78
CA ARG A 155 22.69 8.40 -10.00
C ARG A 155 23.88 9.30 -10.25
N ARG A 156 25.11 8.78 -10.07
CA ARG A 156 26.33 9.56 -10.31
C ARG A 156 26.15 10.17 -11.69
N ALA A 157 26.00 11.49 -11.74
CA ALA A 157 25.82 12.18 -12.99
C ALA A 157 26.96 11.71 -13.90
N ILE A 158 26.60 11.13 -15.04
CA ILE A 158 27.56 10.91 -16.11
C ILE A 158 28.19 12.28 -16.33
N CYS A 159 29.48 12.42 -16.00
CA CYS A 159 30.17 13.71 -16.01
C CYS A 159 29.98 14.35 -17.39
N SER A 160 29.08 15.33 -17.48
CA SER A 160 28.72 16.04 -18.72
C SER A 160 29.82 17.00 -19.19
N VAL A 161 30.90 17.11 -18.41
CA VAL A 161 32.05 17.93 -18.72
C VAL A 161 32.96 17.16 -19.68
N PHE A 162 32.92 17.56 -20.95
CA PHE A 162 33.84 17.08 -21.98
C PHE A 162 34.90 18.13 -22.28
N CYS A 163 36.15 17.69 -22.44
CA CYS A 163 37.23 18.58 -22.84
C CYS A 163 37.16 18.84 -24.36
N HIS A 164 37.09 20.10 -24.79
CA HIS A 164 37.03 20.43 -26.22
C HIS A 164 38.35 20.15 -26.97
N HIS A 165 39.48 20.04 -26.25
CA HIS A 165 40.80 19.78 -26.84
C HIS A 165 41.08 18.29 -27.05
N CYS A 166 40.86 17.44 -26.04
CA CYS A 166 41.15 16.00 -26.13
C CYS A 166 39.90 15.12 -26.25
N ARG A 167 38.71 15.72 -26.21
CA ARG A 167 37.38 15.05 -26.30
C ARG A 167 37.12 13.95 -25.25
N ALA A 168 37.97 13.86 -24.23
CA ALA A 168 37.78 12.92 -23.14
C ALA A 168 36.83 13.51 -22.08
N PRO A 169 35.95 12.68 -21.49
CA PRO A 169 35.06 13.10 -20.42
C PRO A 169 35.81 13.38 -19.11
N GLY A 170 35.20 14.16 -18.22
CA GLY A 170 35.63 14.31 -16.82
C GLY A 170 36.58 15.47 -16.53
N HIS A 171 36.83 16.39 -17.48
CA HIS A 171 37.60 17.61 -17.23
C HIS A 171 37.31 18.70 -18.29
N LYS A 172 37.54 19.97 -17.94
CA LYS A 172 37.45 21.11 -18.87
C LYS A 172 38.75 21.26 -19.67
N THR A 173 38.69 22.00 -20.78
CA THR A 173 39.86 22.29 -21.64
C THR A 173 41.03 22.92 -20.87
N ASP A 174 40.74 23.72 -19.84
CA ASP A 174 41.77 24.40 -19.03
C ASP A 174 42.55 23.47 -18.11
N ASP A 175 41.98 22.30 -17.80
CA ASP A 175 42.58 21.27 -16.94
C ASP A 175 43.07 20.06 -17.75
N CYS A 176 43.11 20.19 -19.07
CA CYS A 176 43.51 19.11 -19.95
C CYS A 176 45.02 18.87 -19.88
N PHE A 177 45.43 17.71 -19.37
CA PHE A 177 46.85 17.33 -19.31
C PHE A 177 47.49 17.07 -20.68
N VAL A 178 46.69 16.96 -21.75
CA VAL A 178 47.22 16.92 -23.13
C VAL A 178 47.63 18.33 -23.58
N LYS A 179 46.85 19.36 -23.23
CA LYS A 179 47.16 20.77 -23.53
C LYS A 179 48.20 21.35 -22.57
N TYR A 180 48.14 20.95 -21.30
CA TYR A 180 48.95 21.45 -20.18
C TYR A 180 49.68 20.30 -19.46
N PRO A 181 50.70 19.68 -20.09
CA PRO A 181 51.45 18.56 -19.51
C PRO A 181 52.19 18.91 -18.21
N GLU A 182 52.49 20.17 -17.98
CA GLU A 182 53.07 20.70 -16.74
C GLU A 182 52.13 20.55 -15.54
N LYS A 183 50.82 20.71 -15.74
CA LYS A 183 49.80 20.51 -14.69
C LYS A 183 49.68 19.05 -14.25
N ARG A 184 50.02 18.10 -15.13
CA ARG A 184 50.01 16.65 -14.85
C ARG A 184 51.01 16.29 -13.75
N ARG A 185 52.18 16.95 -13.75
CA ARG A 185 53.24 16.74 -12.75
C ARG A 185 52.83 17.29 -11.38
N SER A 186 52.25 18.48 -11.35
CA SER A 186 51.73 19.11 -10.12
C SER A 186 50.58 18.31 -9.50
N HIS A 187 49.70 17.74 -10.32
CA HIS A 187 48.61 16.88 -9.86
C HIS A 187 49.11 15.54 -9.31
N LYS A 188 50.13 14.90 -9.95
CA LYS A 188 50.78 13.70 -9.39
C LYS A 188 51.46 13.98 -8.05
N ARG A 189 52.15 15.11 -7.91
CA ARG A 189 52.77 15.53 -6.64
C ARG A 189 51.74 15.73 -5.53
N ARG A 190 50.58 16.32 -5.84
CA ARG A 190 49.48 16.51 -4.87
C ARG A 190 48.81 15.21 -4.44
N ARG A 191 48.64 14.23 -5.33
CA ARG A 191 48.04 12.92 -4.97
C ARG A 191 49.00 11.99 -4.21
N GLY A 192 50.31 12.15 -4.37
CA GLY A 192 51.32 11.39 -3.64
C GLY A 192 51.60 11.88 -2.22
N HIS A 193 50.93 12.93 -1.75
CA HIS A 193 51.15 13.55 -0.43
C HIS A 193 49.92 13.49 0.49
N GLY A 194 48.89 12.72 0.13
CA GLY A 194 47.68 12.51 0.93
C GLY A 194 47.41 11.03 1.23
N GLY A 195 48.48 10.23 1.33
CA GLY A 195 48.44 8.78 1.58
C GLY A 195 49.06 8.35 2.91
N ASP A 196 49.34 9.29 3.82
CA ASP A 196 49.73 9.03 5.20
C ASP A 196 49.15 10.16 6.08
N ALA A 197 47.91 9.98 6.54
CA ALA A 197 47.30 10.55 7.76
C ALA A 197 45.84 10.11 7.85
#